data_AF-L7UE10-F1
#
_entry.id   AF-L7UE10-F1
#
_cell.length_a   1.000
_cell.length_b   1.000
_cell.length_c   1.000
_cell.angle_alpha   90.00
_cell.angle_beta   90.00
_cell.angle_gamma   90.00
#
_symmetry.space_group_name_H-M   'P 1'
#
loop_
_entity.id
_entity.type
_entity.pdbx_description
1 polymer ?
#
loop_
_entity_poly.entity_id
_entity_poly.type
_entity_poly.pdbx_seq_one_letter_code
_entity_poly.pdbx_strand_id
1 'polypeptide(L)'
;MKWWVLPPHRDVTLVPETPEGWQPLDLARGLTRRVFAAEAIEAEAQAREGAPPTPRSMRELLLLRVAQGLRARGPLAELRALGAVLTALSSPSHGVRLRLDDVELETGTTERSADVERAATLSTPYAPEVATFAARVAGAERVRLWLERDLQLPAAVALAQVCPAEVALEVAGPFAETHRDALARMPSFQRATFPEHVPPLRWRVVPLEAEPSREAIVWLSDARRLEAREASLLERARALTGGARWAGHVSLNSLATPDVLVESGCHTAVVEFCAITPEHVVDIDHQRIPRALLHRGFERLQVAGVRVVAEWWVGAPGMDASVLDSTAAALEDETSSFFDALAGVRPFHLSVERLARNSEVVRGWGVPGTPPVDRDLRRSVPIERPGTISAAQLQEVLTSLAGRLSSRAPLSPGRVAGAFLALHSRWERGPATHLRLDSDCAVVRLPASLEGGSTPSWYAANLRTGVVLAMDARMAPELSRRTEPAPLAEVLSMVPEARRAKWAETLVSKSILERTRG
;
A
#
# COMPACT_ATOMS: atom_id res chain seq x y z
N MET A 1 30.35 -15.22 6.49
CA MET A 1 28.95 -15.28 5.96
C MET A 1 28.47 -13.86 5.69
N LYS A 2 27.76 -13.63 4.58
CA LYS A 2 27.28 -12.30 4.17
C LYS A 2 25.76 -12.23 4.25
N TRP A 3 25.21 -11.21 4.91
CA TRP A 3 23.78 -11.05 5.14
C TRP A 3 23.20 -9.90 4.34
N TRP A 4 22.18 -10.20 3.53
CA TRP A 4 21.38 -9.21 2.83
C TRP A 4 20.12 -8.94 3.63
N VAL A 5 20.08 -7.81 4.31
CA VAL A 5 19.06 -7.51 5.31
C VAL A 5 18.05 -6.56 4.73
N LEU A 6 16.78 -6.95 4.84
CA LEU A 6 15.64 -6.12 4.48
C LEU A 6 14.99 -5.59 5.76
N PRO A 7 15.19 -4.31 6.11
CA PRO A 7 14.58 -3.75 7.31
C PRO A 7 13.04 -3.81 7.25
N PRO A 8 12.37 -3.83 8.42
CA PRO A 8 10.93 -3.64 8.54
C PRO A 8 10.36 -2.49 7.69
N HIS A 9 9.08 -2.60 7.35
CA HIS A 9 8.31 -1.59 6.58
C HIS A 9 8.73 -1.37 5.12
N ARG A 10 9.25 -2.43 4.49
CA ARG A 10 9.17 -2.59 3.02
C ARG A 10 7.90 -3.33 2.62
N ASP A 11 7.69 -3.46 1.31
CA ASP A 11 6.60 -4.26 0.77
C ASP A 11 6.72 -5.74 1.17
N VAL A 12 5.87 -6.15 2.10
CA VAL A 12 5.85 -7.50 2.68
C VAL A 12 5.37 -8.57 1.70
N THR A 13 4.76 -8.19 0.58
CA THR A 13 4.31 -9.10 -0.47
C THR A 13 5.41 -9.43 -1.48
N LEU A 14 6.59 -8.83 -1.33
CA LEU A 14 7.74 -9.06 -2.20
C LEU A 14 8.81 -9.86 -1.48
N VAL A 15 9.44 -10.81 -2.16
CA VAL A 15 10.61 -11.57 -1.66
C VAL A 15 11.78 -11.36 -2.63
N PRO A 16 13.00 -11.06 -2.15
CA PRO A 16 14.14 -10.82 -3.03
C PRO A 16 14.72 -12.13 -3.57
N GLU A 17 15.18 -12.12 -4.81
CA GLU A 17 16.25 -13.00 -5.26
C GLU A 17 17.59 -12.35 -4.91
N THR A 18 18.22 -12.81 -3.83
CA THR A 18 19.50 -12.25 -3.38
C THR A 18 20.65 -12.65 -4.29
N PRO A 19 21.68 -11.79 -4.44
CA PRO A 19 22.88 -12.15 -5.19
C PRO A 19 23.57 -13.39 -4.62
N GLU A 20 24.31 -14.10 -5.48
CA GLU A 20 25.09 -15.27 -5.07
C GLU A 20 26.03 -14.95 -3.90
N GLY A 21 26.12 -15.86 -2.94
CA GLY A 21 26.94 -15.71 -1.73
C GLY A 21 26.33 -14.84 -0.63
N TRP A 22 25.15 -14.25 -0.84
CA TRP A 22 24.39 -13.52 0.17
C TRP A 22 23.21 -14.33 0.70
N GLN A 23 22.95 -14.19 2.00
CA GLN A 23 21.85 -14.85 2.67
C GLN A 23 20.77 -13.82 3.01
N PRO A 24 19.51 -13.99 2.56
CA PRO A 24 18.45 -13.05 2.85
C PRO A 24 18.07 -13.11 4.33
N LEU A 25 17.91 -11.95 4.94
CA LEU A 25 17.26 -11.78 6.24
C LEU A 25 16.13 -10.76 6.08
N ASP A 26 14.93 -11.26 5.80
CA ASP A 26 13.73 -10.45 5.58
C ASP A 26 13.01 -10.16 6.91
N LEU A 27 13.41 -9.08 7.57
CA LEU A 27 12.86 -8.68 8.85
C LEU A 27 11.46 -8.07 8.71
N ALA A 28 11.10 -7.53 7.55
CA ALA A 28 9.74 -7.06 7.30
C ALA A 28 8.73 -8.21 7.26
N ARG A 29 9.04 -9.29 6.51
CA ARG A 29 8.20 -10.50 6.55
C ARG A 29 8.26 -11.20 7.91
N GLY A 30 9.41 -11.15 8.59
CA GLY A 30 9.54 -11.61 9.98
C GLY A 30 8.55 -10.93 10.93
N LEU A 31 8.54 -9.59 10.93
CA LEU A 31 7.59 -8.78 11.69
C LEU A 31 6.15 -9.16 11.37
N THR A 32 5.79 -9.16 10.08
CA THR A 32 4.42 -9.48 9.64
C THR A 32 3.97 -10.86 10.09
N ARG A 33 4.80 -11.90 9.90
CA ARG A 33 4.47 -13.27 10.32
C ARG A 33 4.26 -13.36 11.83
N ARG A 34 5.08 -12.66 12.62
CA ARG A 34 4.96 -12.64 14.08
C ARG A 34 3.67 -11.96 14.53
N VAL A 35 3.42 -10.74 14.05
CA VAL A 35 2.27 -9.93 14.53
C VAL A 35 0.93 -10.40 13.98
N PHE A 36 0.95 -11.07 12.82
CA PHE A 36 -0.25 -11.53 12.12
C PHE A 36 -0.57 -13.02 12.35
N ALA A 37 0.24 -13.72 13.14
CA ALA A 37 -0.07 -15.08 13.61
C ALA A 37 -1.39 -15.08 14.41
N ALA A 38 -2.16 -16.16 14.33
CA ALA A 38 -3.49 -16.24 14.96
C ALA A 38 -3.38 -16.03 16.47
N GLU A 39 -2.40 -16.70 17.06
CA GLU A 39 -2.09 -16.72 18.48
C GLU A 39 -1.60 -15.35 18.95
N ALA A 40 -0.82 -14.64 18.13
CA ALA A 40 -0.34 -13.30 18.44
C ALA A 40 -1.48 -12.28 18.46
N ILE A 41 -2.36 -12.30 17.45
CA ILE A 41 -3.53 -11.42 17.41
C ILE A 41 -4.46 -11.71 18.60
N GLU A 42 -4.68 -12.98 18.92
CA GLU A 42 -5.51 -13.37 20.07
C GLU A 42 -4.91 -12.91 21.40
N ALA A 43 -3.61 -13.10 21.61
CA ALA A 43 -2.94 -12.65 22.83
C ALA A 43 -3.04 -11.12 23.01
N GLU A 44 -2.84 -10.35 21.95
CA GLU A 44 -2.98 -8.89 21.97
C GLU A 44 -4.43 -8.44 22.20
N ALA A 45 -5.42 -9.18 21.67
CA ALA A 45 -6.83 -8.91 21.92
C ALA A 45 -7.20 -9.20 23.39
N GLN A 46 -6.78 -10.35 23.93
CA GLN A 46 -7.01 -10.72 25.33
C GLN A 46 -6.36 -9.71 26.30
N ALA A 47 -5.15 -9.24 25.99
CA ALA A 47 -4.49 -8.21 26.80
C ALA A 47 -5.32 -6.92 26.89
N ARG A 48 -5.96 -6.50 25.79
CA ARG A 48 -6.83 -5.31 25.75
C ARG A 48 -8.20 -5.53 26.38
N GLU A 49 -8.71 -6.76 26.35
CA GLU A 49 -9.94 -7.15 27.05
C GLU A 49 -9.77 -7.16 28.57
N GLY A 50 -8.58 -7.54 29.06
CA GLY A 50 -8.24 -7.52 30.49
C GLY A 50 -7.87 -6.15 31.05
N ALA A 51 -7.53 -5.18 30.19
CA ALA A 51 -7.19 -3.82 30.59
C ALA A 51 -8.45 -2.95 30.82
N PRO A 52 -8.37 -1.88 31.64
CA PRO A 52 -9.47 -0.93 31.79
C PRO A 52 -9.95 -0.39 30.43
N PRO A 53 -11.28 -0.39 30.16
CA PRO A 53 -11.80 0.06 28.88
C PRO A 53 -11.62 1.57 28.75
N THR A 54 -10.96 1.98 27.68
CA THR A 54 -10.84 3.37 27.25
C THR A 54 -11.29 3.45 25.80
N PRO A 55 -11.69 4.64 25.30
CA PRO A 55 -12.05 4.77 23.89
C PRO A 55 -10.95 4.29 22.93
N ARG A 56 -9.69 4.48 23.34
CA ARG A 56 -8.53 4.00 22.59
C ARG A 56 -8.42 2.48 22.62
N SER A 57 -8.37 1.86 23.81
CA SER A 57 -8.19 0.41 23.92
C SER A 57 -9.33 -0.36 23.25
N MET A 58 -10.56 0.17 23.27
CA MET A 58 -11.70 -0.43 22.58
C MET A 58 -11.62 -0.29 21.05
N ARG A 59 -11.06 0.79 20.51
CA ARG A 59 -10.79 0.92 19.06
C ARG A 59 -9.68 -0.03 18.62
N GLU A 60 -8.61 -0.15 19.40
CA GLU A 60 -7.54 -1.12 19.12
C GLU A 60 -8.07 -2.55 19.17
N LEU A 61 -8.87 -2.89 20.18
CA LEU A 61 -9.52 -4.20 20.28
C LEU A 61 -10.48 -4.46 19.11
N LEU A 62 -11.26 -3.46 18.68
CA LEU A 62 -12.11 -3.57 17.49
C LEU A 62 -11.27 -3.97 16.27
N LEU A 63 -10.16 -3.29 16.02
CA LEU A 63 -9.28 -3.57 14.89
C LEU A 63 -8.72 -5.00 14.94
N LEU A 64 -8.27 -5.47 16.11
CA LEU A 64 -7.75 -6.82 16.30
C LEU A 64 -8.84 -7.89 16.04
N ARG A 65 -10.02 -7.73 16.65
CA ARG A 65 -11.15 -8.68 16.48
C ARG A 65 -11.65 -8.71 15.03
N VAL A 66 -11.70 -7.56 14.37
CA VAL A 66 -12.09 -7.47 12.95
C VAL A 66 -11.04 -8.14 12.07
N ALA A 67 -9.75 -7.89 12.31
CA ALA A 67 -8.66 -8.53 11.57
C ALA A 67 -8.71 -10.07 11.68
N GLN A 68 -9.01 -10.62 12.87
CA GLN A 68 -9.20 -12.07 13.05
C GLN A 68 -10.31 -12.62 12.13
N GLY A 69 -11.43 -11.91 12.01
CA GLY A 69 -12.56 -12.32 11.17
C GLY A 69 -12.32 -12.20 9.66
N LEU A 70 -11.30 -11.45 9.24
CA LEU A 70 -11.02 -11.15 7.83
C LEU A 70 -9.79 -11.86 7.27
N ARG A 71 -8.89 -12.37 8.12
CA ARG A 71 -7.60 -12.96 7.70
C ARG A 71 -7.71 -14.02 6.59
N ALA A 72 -8.76 -14.85 6.62
CA ALA A 72 -8.95 -15.94 5.65
C ALA A 72 -9.93 -15.61 4.49
N ARG A 73 -10.40 -14.36 4.35
CA ARG A 73 -11.46 -14.01 3.38
C ARG A 73 -10.96 -13.72 1.96
N GLY A 74 -9.65 -13.63 1.78
CA GLY A 74 -9.02 -13.36 0.49
C GLY A 74 -7.89 -12.33 0.60
N PRO A 75 -7.08 -12.18 -0.46
CA PRO A 75 -5.82 -11.44 -0.40
C PRO A 75 -5.97 -9.95 -0.03
N LEU A 76 -7.01 -9.27 -0.53
CA LEU A 76 -7.22 -7.86 -0.19
C LEU A 76 -7.71 -7.70 1.26
N ALA A 77 -8.64 -8.53 1.71
CA ALA A 77 -9.13 -8.53 3.09
C ALA A 77 -8.02 -8.91 4.09
N GLU A 78 -7.17 -9.87 3.73
CA GLU A 78 -5.99 -10.27 4.49
C GLU A 78 -5.00 -9.10 4.67
N LEU A 79 -4.69 -8.38 3.59
CA LEU A 79 -3.82 -7.19 3.64
C LEU A 79 -4.45 -6.05 4.46
N ARG A 80 -5.78 -5.84 4.38
CA ARG A 80 -6.48 -4.87 5.26
C ARG A 80 -6.41 -5.28 6.72
N ALA A 81 -6.62 -6.58 7.00
CA ALA A 81 -6.50 -7.13 8.35
C ALA A 81 -5.08 -6.92 8.90
N LEU A 82 -4.04 -7.15 8.10
CA LEU A 82 -2.66 -6.83 8.49
C LEU A 82 -2.49 -5.34 8.80
N GLY A 83 -3.00 -4.45 7.95
CA GLY A 83 -2.97 -3.00 8.22
C GLY A 83 -3.66 -2.60 9.53
N ALA A 84 -4.80 -3.23 9.84
CA ALA A 84 -5.51 -3.03 11.10
C ALA A 84 -4.71 -3.52 12.32
N VAL A 85 -4.05 -4.67 12.22
CA VAL A 85 -3.16 -5.19 13.28
C VAL A 85 -1.98 -4.24 13.50
N LEU A 86 -1.29 -3.81 12.45
CA LEU A 86 -0.18 -2.85 12.56
C LEU A 86 -0.60 -1.54 13.23
N THR A 87 -1.80 -1.05 12.89
CA THR A 87 -2.39 0.14 13.50
C THR A 87 -2.68 -0.09 15.00
N ALA A 88 -3.28 -1.21 15.37
CA ALA A 88 -3.61 -1.54 16.76
C ALA A 88 -2.38 -1.76 17.66
N LEU A 89 -1.24 -2.12 17.07
CA LEU A 89 0.05 -2.28 17.77
C LEU A 89 0.84 -0.98 17.91
N SER A 90 0.38 0.11 17.29
CA SER A 90 1.03 1.42 17.37
C SER A 90 0.67 2.13 18.69
N SER A 91 1.51 1.96 19.71
CA SER A 91 1.43 2.70 20.98
C SER A 91 2.08 4.09 20.87
N PRO A 92 1.65 5.12 21.63
CA PRO A 92 2.33 6.43 21.70
C PRO A 92 3.69 6.36 22.40
N SER A 93 4.08 5.19 22.90
CA SER A 93 5.42 4.96 23.43
C SER A 93 6.37 4.42 22.38
N HIS A 94 5.87 4.09 21.17
CA HIS A 94 6.64 3.38 20.16
C HIS A 94 7.43 4.29 19.21
N GLY A 95 7.31 5.63 19.34
CA GLY A 95 8.02 6.59 18.48
C GLY A 95 7.61 6.59 17.00
N VAL A 96 6.94 5.53 16.55
CA VAL A 96 6.47 5.29 15.20
C VAL A 96 5.03 4.75 15.23
N ARG A 97 4.27 5.08 14.18
CA ARG A 97 2.96 4.51 13.88
C ARG A 97 3.07 3.73 12.59
N LEU A 98 2.63 2.49 12.66
CA LEU A 98 2.79 1.51 11.59
C LEU A 98 1.49 1.40 10.79
N ARG A 99 1.63 1.43 9.47
CA ARG A 99 0.56 1.12 8.51
C ARG A 99 1.09 0.05 7.55
N LEU A 100 0.22 -0.50 6.71
CA LEU A 100 0.61 -1.56 5.77
C LEU A 100 1.72 -1.09 4.81
N ASP A 101 1.60 0.12 4.28
CA ASP A 101 2.50 0.69 3.27
C ASP A 101 3.10 2.04 3.69
N ASP A 102 3.05 2.36 4.99
CA ASP A 102 3.55 3.63 5.54
C ASP A 102 4.04 3.49 6.98
N VAL A 103 4.91 4.42 7.36
CA VAL A 103 5.42 4.61 8.73
C VAL A 103 5.46 6.10 9.00
N GLU A 104 4.74 6.51 10.03
CA GLU A 104 4.76 7.89 10.51
C GLU A 104 5.58 7.95 11.80
N LEU A 105 6.44 8.96 11.94
CA LEU A 105 7.03 9.24 13.24
C LEU A 105 5.95 9.87 14.13
N GLU A 106 5.93 9.51 15.40
CA GLU A 106 5.02 10.15 16.36
C GLU A 106 5.31 11.65 16.52
N THR A 107 6.59 12.01 16.43
CA THR A 107 7.05 13.40 16.40
C THR A 107 8.05 13.58 15.27
N GLY A 108 7.90 14.65 14.48
CA GLY A 108 8.78 14.95 13.36
C GLY A 108 8.39 14.27 12.04
N THR A 109 9.38 14.01 11.18
CA THR A 109 9.18 13.40 9.85
C THR A 109 10.33 12.47 9.49
N THR A 110 10.06 11.43 8.70
CA THR A 110 11.10 10.55 8.14
C THR A 110 11.96 11.27 7.09
N GLU A 111 11.54 12.44 6.60
CA GLU A 111 12.30 13.29 5.69
C GLU A 111 13.41 14.10 6.37
N ARG A 112 13.55 14.00 7.70
CA ARG A 112 14.60 14.66 8.49
C ARG A 112 15.40 13.62 9.27
N SER A 113 16.69 13.52 8.97
CA SER A 113 17.59 12.55 9.60
C SER A 113 17.60 12.63 11.14
N ALA A 114 17.60 13.85 11.69
CA ALA A 114 17.59 14.08 13.14
C ALA A 114 16.33 13.56 13.85
N ASP A 115 15.17 13.59 13.17
CA ASP A 115 13.92 13.06 13.75
C ASP A 115 13.91 11.53 13.70
N VAL A 116 14.44 10.94 12.63
CA VAL A 116 14.62 9.48 12.51
C VAL A 116 15.56 8.95 13.61
N GLU A 117 16.70 9.58 13.83
CA GLU A 117 17.65 9.20 14.90
C GLU A 117 16.97 9.27 16.27
N ARG A 118 16.21 10.34 16.55
CA ARG A 118 15.45 10.47 17.79
C ARG A 118 14.43 9.35 17.95
N ALA A 119 13.65 9.05 16.92
CA ALA A 119 12.63 8.00 16.95
C ALA A 119 13.24 6.61 17.18
N ALA A 120 14.42 6.33 16.63
CA ALA A 120 15.11 5.05 16.81
C ALA A 120 15.54 4.79 18.27
N THR A 121 15.65 5.82 19.12
CA THR A 121 15.95 5.65 20.56
C THR A 121 14.76 5.23 21.41
N LEU A 122 13.55 5.28 20.85
CA LEU A 122 12.33 4.91 21.56
C LEU A 122 12.06 3.40 21.46
N SER A 123 11.16 2.89 22.28
CA SER A 123 10.65 1.52 22.11
C SER A 123 10.04 1.39 20.71
N THR A 124 10.07 0.21 20.09
CA THR A 124 9.48 0.02 18.75
C THR A 124 8.79 -1.33 18.64
N PRO A 125 7.75 -1.46 17.79
CA PRO A 125 7.02 -2.73 17.63
C PRO A 125 7.87 -3.83 16.99
N TYR A 126 8.99 -3.45 16.36
CA TYR A 126 9.94 -4.33 15.68
C TYR A 126 11.21 -4.62 16.49
N ALA A 127 11.24 -4.31 17.80
CA ALA A 127 12.36 -4.64 18.67
C ALA A 127 12.75 -6.15 18.65
N PRO A 128 11.79 -7.11 18.59
CA PRO A 128 12.13 -8.53 18.43
C PRO A 128 12.90 -8.85 17.13
N GLU A 129 12.59 -8.16 16.02
CA GLU A 129 13.30 -8.32 14.75
C GLU A 129 14.72 -7.73 14.82
N VAL A 130 14.89 -6.62 15.54
CA VAL A 130 16.22 -6.03 15.82
C VAL A 130 17.08 -6.99 16.65
N ALA A 131 16.51 -7.61 17.68
CA ALA A 131 17.19 -8.63 18.48
C ALA A 131 17.54 -9.88 17.66
N THR A 132 16.62 -10.34 16.81
CA THR A 132 16.85 -11.46 15.88
C THR A 132 18.00 -11.15 14.93
N PHE A 133 18.03 -9.94 14.38
CA PHE A 133 19.14 -9.48 13.54
C PHE A 133 20.46 -9.54 14.29
N ALA A 134 20.56 -8.93 15.48
CA ALA A 134 21.79 -8.89 16.26
C ALA A 134 22.34 -10.31 16.54
N ALA A 135 21.46 -11.26 16.87
CA ALA A 135 21.83 -12.66 17.09
C ALA A 135 22.32 -13.35 15.80
N ARG A 136 21.70 -13.07 14.64
CA ARG A 136 22.03 -13.73 13.36
C ARG A 136 23.31 -13.21 12.72
N VAL A 137 23.64 -11.95 12.94
CA VAL A 137 24.82 -11.32 12.33
C VAL A 137 26.06 -11.37 13.22
N ALA A 138 25.96 -11.94 14.43
CA ALA A 138 27.12 -12.23 15.26
C ALA A 138 28.09 -13.15 14.50
N GLY A 139 29.33 -12.67 14.28
CA GLY A 139 30.33 -13.38 13.47
C GLY A 139 30.10 -13.34 11.96
N ALA A 140 29.20 -12.49 11.47
CA ALA A 140 29.09 -12.24 10.04
C ALA A 140 30.36 -11.53 9.51
N GLU A 141 30.68 -11.79 8.25
CA GLU A 141 31.75 -11.05 7.57
C GLU A 141 31.24 -9.66 7.17
N ARG A 142 29.96 -9.60 6.75
CA ARG A 142 29.36 -8.42 6.15
C ARG A 142 27.86 -8.44 6.26
N VAL A 143 27.29 -7.26 6.49
CA VAL A 143 25.85 -6.99 6.49
C VAL A 143 25.58 -5.87 5.49
N ARG A 144 24.59 -6.06 4.62
CA ARG A 144 24.08 -5.02 3.74
C ARG A 144 22.63 -4.73 4.08
N LEU A 145 22.37 -3.51 4.53
CA LEU A 145 21.01 -2.99 4.71
C LEU A 145 20.51 -2.46 3.37
N TRP A 146 19.38 -2.99 2.89
CA TRP A 146 18.76 -2.56 1.64
C TRP A 146 17.60 -1.58 1.88
N LEU A 147 17.79 -0.33 1.46
CA LEU A 147 16.84 0.78 1.61
C LEU A 147 16.24 1.17 0.26
N GLU A 148 14.96 0.86 0.09
CA GLU A 148 14.15 1.24 -1.07
C GLU A 148 13.36 2.52 -0.83
N ARG A 149 12.98 2.77 0.44
CA ARG A 149 12.18 3.91 0.86
C ARG A 149 12.61 4.38 2.23
N ASP A 150 12.31 5.63 2.54
CA ASP A 150 12.58 6.22 3.84
C ASP A 150 11.75 5.58 4.98
N LEU A 151 10.63 4.93 4.66
CA LEU A 151 9.80 4.17 5.61
C LEU A 151 10.58 3.11 6.38
N GLN A 152 11.68 2.62 5.81
CA GLN A 152 12.55 1.63 6.41
C GLN A 152 13.57 2.25 7.39
N LEU A 153 13.75 3.57 7.37
CA LEU A 153 14.84 4.24 8.10
C LEU A 153 14.78 4.06 9.61
N PRO A 154 13.62 4.20 10.30
CA PRO A 154 13.58 4.02 11.76
C PRO A 154 14.11 2.65 12.18
N ALA A 155 13.76 1.61 11.43
CA ALA A 155 14.25 0.27 11.71
C ALA A 155 15.69 0.07 11.22
N ALA A 156 16.08 0.62 10.07
CA ALA A 156 17.45 0.54 9.56
C ALA A 156 18.47 1.20 10.51
N VAL A 157 18.11 2.32 11.13
CA VAL A 157 18.91 3.00 12.15
C VAL A 157 19.08 2.10 13.38
N ALA A 158 17.99 1.53 13.91
CA ALA A 158 18.07 0.60 15.04
C ALA A 158 18.93 -0.64 14.71
N LEU A 159 18.82 -1.18 13.50
CA LEU A 159 19.65 -2.30 13.03
C LEU A 159 21.13 -1.92 12.93
N ALA A 160 21.45 -0.74 12.41
CA ALA A 160 22.83 -0.28 12.31
C ALA A 160 23.47 -0.06 13.70
N GLN A 161 22.70 0.44 14.66
CA GLN A 161 23.14 0.65 16.05
C GLN A 161 23.48 -0.66 16.77
N VAL A 162 22.72 -1.74 16.54
CA VAL A 162 22.97 -3.05 17.17
C VAL A 162 23.90 -3.96 16.34
N CYS A 163 24.26 -3.55 15.13
CA CYS A 163 25.18 -4.32 14.29
C CYS A 163 26.58 -4.33 14.95
N PRO A 164 27.22 -5.50 15.14
CA PRO A 164 28.53 -5.57 15.80
C PRO A 164 29.59 -4.72 15.09
N ALA A 165 30.52 -4.14 15.86
CA ALA A 165 31.49 -3.18 15.36
C ALA A 165 32.48 -3.82 14.36
N GLU A 166 32.80 -5.10 14.57
CA GLU A 166 33.67 -5.92 13.75
C GLU A 166 33.04 -6.37 12.42
N VAL A 167 31.72 -6.28 12.28
CA VAL A 167 31.00 -6.67 11.07
C VAL A 167 30.99 -5.50 10.09
N ALA A 168 31.45 -5.72 8.87
CA ALA A 168 31.40 -4.70 7.82
C ALA A 168 29.94 -4.35 7.47
N LEU A 169 29.55 -3.10 7.73
CA LEU A 169 28.21 -2.59 7.46
C LEU A 169 28.18 -1.84 6.12
N GLU A 170 27.25 -2.24 5.26
CA GLU A 170 26.95 -1.59 3.99
C GLU A 170 25.50 -1.09 3.98
N VAL A 171 25.28 0.09 3.40
CA VAL A 171 23.93 0.64 3.16
C VAL A 171 23.77 0.86 1.66
N ALA A 172 22.77 0.20 1.07
CA ALA A 172 22.55 0.19 -0.37
C ALA A 172 21.05 0.25 -0.70
N GLY A 173 20.73 0.42 -1.99
CA GLY A 173 19.36 0.48 -2.50
C GLY A 173 18.99 1.86 -3.05
N PRO A 174 17.86 1.98 -3.77
CA PRO A 174 17.48 3.21 -4.48
C PRO A 174 17.41 4.45 -3.58
N PHE A 175 16.89 4.28 -2.35
CA PHE A 175 16.81 5.38 -1.40
C PHE A 175 18.20 5.76 -0.87
N ALA A 176 19.03 4.77 -0.56
CA ALA A 176 20.39 5.00 -0.09
C ALA A 176 21.27 5.68 -1.15
N GLU A 177 21.10 5.33 -2.41
CA GLU A 177 21.79 5.96 -3.54
C GLU A 177 21.41 7.45 -3.65
N THR A 178 20.11 7.75 -3.59
CA THR A 178 19.59 9.12 -3.72
C THR A 178 20.01 10.01 -2.55
N HIS A 179 20.08 9.46 -1.34
CA HIS A 179 20.32 10.21 -0.10
C HIS A 179 21.69 9.93 0.55
N ARG A 180 22.65 9.41 -0.22
CA ARG A 180 23.97 8.98 0.28
C ARG A 180 24.61 10.02 1.21
N ASP A 181 24.66 11.28 0.79
CA ASP A 181 25.32 12.34 1.55
C ASP A 181 24.66 12.61 2.90
N ALA A 182 23.33 12.57 2.96
CA ALA A 182 22.59 12.77 4.21
C ALA A 182 22.76 11.55 5.12
N LEU A 183 22.63 10.34 4.58
CA LEU A 183 22.79 9.10 5.33
C LEU A 183 24.22 8.94 5.89
N ALA A 184 25.25 9.30 5.12
CA ALA A 184 26.64 9.22 5.57
C ALA A 184 26.97 10.19 6.72
N ARG A 185 26.17 11.26 6.90
CA ARG A 185 26.29 12.19 8.03
C ARG A 185 25.52 11.74 9.28
N MET A 186 24.66 10.72 9.17
CA MET A 186 23.92 10.20 10.31
C MET A 186 24.85 9.43 11.25
N PRO A 187 24.81 9.70 12.58
CA PRO A 187 25.63 8.98 13.56
C PRO A 187 25.53 7.45 13.43
N SER A 188 24.32 6.93 13.23
CA SER A 188 24.07 5.49 13.15
C SER A 188 24.66 4.81 11.91
N PHE A 189 24.97 5.57 10.85
CA PHE A 189 25.59 5.06 9.62
C PHE A 189 27.03 5.54 9.42
N GLN A 190 27.64 6.22 10.40
CA GLN A 190 28.97 6.82 10.24
C GLN A 190 30.06 5.79 9.87
N ARG A 191 29.94 4.55 10.36
CA ARG A 191 30.86 3.44 10.03
C ARG A 191 30.46 2.64 8.78
N ALA A 192 29.29 2.93 8.21
CA ALA A 192 28.78 2.20 7.08
C ALA A 192 29.51 2.64 5.80
N THR A 193 29.67 1.69 4.88
CA THR A 193 30.10 1.98 3.52
C THR A 193 28.89 2.00 2.58
N PHE A 194 28.96 2.81 1.53
CA PHE A 194 27.89 2.97 0.54
C PHE A 194 28.39 2.45 -0.80
N PRO A 195 28.29 1.14 -1.06
CA PRO A 195 28.84 0.54 -2.26
C PRO A 195 28.24 1.18 -3.52
N GLU A 196 29.09 1.44 -4.50
CA GLU A 196 28.69 1.90 -5.81
C GLU A 196 28.30 0.70 -6.68
N HIS A 197 27.32 0.88 -7.56
CA HIS A 197 26.92 -0.13 -8.55
C HIS A 197 26.44 -1.46 -7.97
N VAL A 198 25.56 -1.41 -6.96
CA VAL A 198 24.86 -2.62 -6.49
C VAL A 198 23.78 -3.02 -7.50
N PRO A 199 23.79 -4.26 -8.05
CA PRO A 199 22.75 -4.70 -8.96
C PRO A 199 21.36 -4.59 -8.32
N PRO A 200 20.32 -4.19 -9.08
CA PRO A 200 18.96 -4.14 -8.55
C PRO A 200 18.52 -5.56 -8.15
N LEU A 201 17.74 -5.63 -7.07
CA LEU A 201 17.12 -6.89 -6.68
C LEU A 201 16.01 -7.25 -7.65
N ARG A 202 15.94 -8.54 -7.99
CA ARG A 202 14.77 -9.12 -8.62
C ARG A 202 13.77 -9.51 -7.55
N TRP A 203 12.56 -9.02 -7.66
CA TRP A 203 11.51 -9.24 -6.66
C TRP A 203 10.48 -10.24 -7.17
N ARG A 204 10.02 -11.13 -6.30
CA ARG A 204 8.88 -12.02 -6.56
C ARG A 204 7.70 -11.61 -5.69
N VAL A 205 6.50 -11.57 -6.27
CA VAL A 205 5.28 -11.37 -5.49
C VAL A 205 4.86 -12.70 -4.88
N VAL A 206 4.77 -12.75 -3.55
CA VAL A 206 4.45 -13.94 -2.77
C VAL A 206 3.36 -13.58 -1.75
N PRO A 207 2.27 -14.37 -1.65
CA PRO A 207 1.29 -14.21 -0.56
C PRO A 207 1.95 -14.18 0.81
N LEU A 208 1.30 -13.59 1.81
CA LEU A 208 1.90 -13.36 3.14
C LEU A 208 2.35 -14.66 3.81
N GLU A 209 1.52 -15.69 3.73
CA GLU A 209 1.76 -17.00 4.36
C GLU A 209 2.41 -18.03 3.42
N ALA A 210 2.52 -17.73 2.14
CA ALA A 210 3.09 -18.65 1.17
C ALA A 210 4.62 -18.59 1.14
N GLU A 211 5.22 -19.71 0.76
CA GLU A 211 6.62 -19.79 0.38
C GLU A 211 6.80 -19.42 -1.11
N PRO A 212 7.95 -18.85 -1.50
CA PRO A 212 8.20 -18.42 -2.87
C PRO A 212 8.20 -19.62 -3.82
N SER A 213 7.39 -19.56 -4.88
CA SER A 213 7.40 -20.54 -5.97
C SER A 213 8.17 -20.02 -7.19
N ARG A 214 8.66 -20.95 -8.03
CA ARG A 214 9.31 -20.60 -9.31
C ARG A 214 8.36 -19.92 -10.30
N GLU A 215 7.06 -20.17 -10.16
CA GLU A 215 5.99 -19.60 -10.99
C GLU A 215 5.52 -18.21 -10.51
N ALA A 216 6.03 -17.75 -9.36
CA ALA A 216 5.69 -16.44 -8.83
C ALA A 216 6.03 -15.31 -9.83
N ILE A 217 5.13 -14.35 -9.91
CA ILE A 217 5.26 -13.17 -10.79
C ILE A 217 6.44 -12.32 -10.32
N VAL A 218 7.28 -11.92 -11.26
CA VAL A 218 8.36 -10.97 -11.00
C VAL A 218 7.78 -9.56 -10.88
N TRP A 219 8.16 -8.83 -9.84
CA TRP A 219 7.78 -7.43 -9.67
C TRP A 219 8.89 -6.50 -10.14
N LEU A 220 8.56 -5.60 -11.07
CA LEU A 220 9.44 -4.54 -11.54
C LEU A 220 9.00 -3.22 -10.89
N SER A 221 9.65 -2.85 -9.79
CA SER A 221 9.31 -1.65 -8.99
C SER A 221 9.42 -0.34 -9.77
N ASP A 222 10.23 -0.31 -10.84
CA ASP A 222 10.39 0.86 -11.70
C ASP A 222 10.68 0.41 -13.15
N ALA A 223 9.69 -0.22 -13.80
CA ALA A 223 9.81 -0.56 -15.22
C ALA A 223 9.87 0.70 -16.11
N ARG A 224 9.43 1.86 -15.60
CA ARG A 224 9.60 3.17 -16.24
C ARG A 224 11.06 3.55 -16.47
N ARG A 225 11.98 3.19 -15.57
CA ARG A 225 13.44 3.33 -15.80
C ARG A 225 13.94 2.54 -17.02
N LEU A 226 13.18 1.55 -17.49
CA LEU A 226 13.59 0.72 -18.61
C LEU A 226 13.44 1.46 -19.94
N GLU A 227 12.49 2.40 -20.05
CA GLU A 227 12.14 3.12 -21.29
C GLU A 227 13.08 4.30 -21.61
N ALA A 228 13.86 4.77 -20.63
CA ALA A 228 14.69 5.97 -20.75
C ALA A 228 16.12 5.74 -21.30
N ARG A 229 16.47 4.52 -21.75
CA ARG A 229 17.81 4.21 -22.28
C ARG A 229 17.68 3.44 -23.60
N GLU A 230 18.69 3.54 -24.46
CA GLU A 230 18.74 3.08 -25.88
C GLU A 230 18.28 1.63 -26.18
N ALA A 231 18.12 0.76 -25.17
CA ALA A 231 17.62 -0.60 -25.35
C ALA A 231 16.09 -0.66 -25.23
N SER A 232 15.44 -1.50 -26.03
CA SER A 232 13.99 -1.63 -26.01
C SER A 232 13.48 -2.10 -24.63
N LEU A 233 12.30 -1.63 -24.22
CA LEU A 233 11.62 -2.10 -22.99
C LEU A 233 11.54 -3.63 -22.95
N LEU A 234 11.31 -4.26 -24.11
CA LEU A 234 11.24 -5.71 -24.29
C LEU A 234 12.52 -6.43 -23.82
N GLU A 235 13.68 -6.04 -24.33
CA GLU A 235 14.97 -6.67 -24.01
C GLU A 235 15.31 -6.52 -22.53
N ARG A 236 15.03 -5.34 -21.98
CA ARG A 236 15.31 -5.03 -20.58
C ARG A 236 14.39 -5.78 -19.62
N ALA A 237 13.10 -5.83 -19.93
CA ALA A 237 12.16 -6.64 -19.17
C ALA A 237 12.60 -8.11 -19.19
N ARG A 238 12.93 -8.67 -20.36
CA ARG A 238 13.43 -10.06 -20.48
C ARG A 238 14.71 -10.29 -19.68
N ALA A 239 15.65 -9.35 -19.70
CA ALA A 239 16.89 -9.46 -18.92
C ALA A 239 16.63 -9.45 -17.40
N LEU A 240 15.74 -8.57 -16.93
CA LEU A 240 15.41 -8.44 -15.51
C LEU A 240 14.49 -9.56 -15.00
N THR A 241 13.69 -10.17 -15.86
CA THR A 241 12.76 -11.23 -15.50
C THR A 241 13.28 -12.63 -15.87
N GLY A 242 14.39 -12.73 -16.60
CA GLY A 242 14.84 -13.99 -17.18
C GLY A 242 13.76 -14.66 -18.05
N GLY A 243 12.89 -13.87 -18.70
CA GLY A 243 11.75 -14.35 -19.47
C GLY A 243 10.51 -14.79 -18.67
N ALA A 244 10.52 -14.64 -17.34
CA ALA A 244 9.35 -14.94 -16.51
C ALA A 244 8.24 -13.88 -16.67
N ARG A 245 7.00 -14.28 -16.36
CA ARG A 245 5.87 -13.35 -16.26
C ARG A 245 6.15 -12.28 -15.20
N TRP A 246 5.77 -11.04 -15.49
CA TRP A 246 6.06 -9.92 -14.61
C TRP A 246 4.89 -8.96 -14.44
N ALA A 247 4.93 -8.19 -13.37
CA ALA A 247 4.03 -7.08 -13.13
C ALA A 247 4.83 -5.89 -12.58
N GLY A 248 4.31 -4.69 -12.72
CA GLY A 248 4.98 -3.53 -12.17
C GLY A 248 4.55 -2.23 -12.80
N HIS A 249 5.24 -1.18 -12.38
CA HIS A 249 4.95 0.19 -12.74
C HIS A 249 5.55 0.56 -14.10
N VAL A 250 4.71 0.84 -15.09
CA VAL A 250 5.09 1.28 -16.45
C VAL A 250 4.64 2.72 -16.70
N SER A 251 5.10 3.36 -17.79
CA SER A 251 4.60 4.69 -18.15
C SER A 251 3.19 4.56 -18.71
N LEU A 252 2.39 5.62 -18.62
CA LEU A 252 1.06 5.59 -19.23
C LEU A 252 1.18 5.46 -20.76
N ASN A 253 2.25 6.01 -21.34
CA ASN A 253 2.52 5.93 -22.77
C ASN A 253 2.85 4.51 -23.24
N SER A 254 3.36 3.61 -22.37
CA SER A 254 3.59 2.20 -22.72
C SER A 254 2.31 1.50 -23.20
N LEU A 255 1.13 1.96 -22.76
CA LEU A 255 -0.15 1.42 -23.20
C LEU A 255 -0.42 1.70 -24.69
N ALA A 256 0.21 2.74 -25.28
CA ALA A 256 0.14 3.02 -26.71
C ALA A 256 0.95 2.03 -27.57
N THR A 257 1.82 1.23 -26.93
CA THR A 257 2.67 0.21 -27.55
C THR A 257 2.41 -1.16 -26.92
N PRO A 258 1.18 -1.69 -27.02
CA PRO A 258 0.74 -2.84 -26.23
C PRO A 258 1.52 -4.13 -26.54
N ASP A 259 1.96 -4.32 -27.78
CA ASP A 259 2.66 -5.55 -28.19
C ASP A 259 4.00 -5.70 -27.44
N VAL A 260 4.68 -4.60 -27.10
CA VAL A 260 5.93 -4.63 -26.31
C VAL A 260 5.67 -5.19 -24.91
N LEU A 261 4.57 -4.78 -24.26
CA LEU A 261 4.19 -5.29 -22.95
C LEU A 261 3.82 -6.77 -23.04
N VAL A 262 3.04 -7.17 -24.05
CA VAL A 262 2.63 -8.56 -24.27
C VAL A 262 3.85 -9.46 -24.51
N GLU A 263 4.72 -9.11 -25.45
CA GLU A 263 5.90 -9.90 -25.82
C GLU A 263 6.96 -10.00 -24.71
N SER A 264 6.94 -9.06 -23.77
CA SER A 264 7.79 -9.08 -22.58
C SER A 264 7.28 -10.01 -21.47
N GLY A 265 6.06 -10.55 -21.61
CA GLY A 265 5.42 -11.38 -20.59
C GLY A 265 4.75 -10.57 -19.47
N CYS A 266 4.35 -9.33 -19.74
CA CYS A 266 3.63 -8.51 -18.77
C CYS A 266 2.29 -9.17 -18.42
N HIS A 267 2.02 -9.31 -17.13
CA HIS A 267 0.76 -9.81 -16.58
C HIS A 267 -0.12 -8.67 -16.04
N THR A 268 0.49 -7.69 -15.41
CA THR A 268 -0.23 -6.55 -14.82
C THR A 268 0.64 -5.30 -14.96
N ALA A 269 0.17 -4.36 -15.77
CA ALA A 269 0.74 -3.05 -15.95
C ALA A 269 0.09 -2.07 -14.95
N VAL A 270 0.89 -1.53 -14.04
CA VAL A 270 0.44 -0.46 -13.14
C VAL A 270 0.85 0.88 -13.73
N VAL A 271 -0.13 1.73 -14.03
CA VAL A 271 0.06 3.05 -14.62
C VAL A 271 -0.35 4.14 -13.65
N GLU A 272 0.24 5.31 -13.80
CA GLU A 272 -0.04 6.48 -12.96
C GLU A 272 -0.49 7.64 -13.83
N PHE A 273 -1.53 8.33 -13.41
CA PHE A 273 -2.07 9.49 -14.13
C PHE A 273 -2.49 10.61 -13.18
N CYS A 274 -2.59 11.82 -13.70
CA CYS A 274 -2.96 13.02 -12.94
C CYS A 274 -4.36 13.54 -13.29
N ALA A 275 -4.73 13.50 -14.57
CA ALA A 275 -6.00 14.05 -15.05
C ALA A 275 -6.51 13.32 -16.30
N ILE A 276 -7.83 13.30 -16.49
CA ILE A 276 -8.49 12.83 -17.70
C ILE A 276 -9.34 13.97 -18.26
N THR A 277 -9.08 14.37 -19.51
CA THR A 277 -9.89 15.33 -20.26
C THR A 277 -10.71 14.60 -21.34
N PRO A 278 -11.57 15.29 -22.12
CA PRO A 278 -12.24 14.66 -23.26
C PRO A 278 -11.27 14.12 -24.32
N GLU A 279 -10.12 14.76 -24.52
CA GLU A 279 -9.18 14.43 -25.61
C GLU A 279 -8.00 13.56 -25.16
N HIS A 280 -7.50 13.77 -23.93
CA HIS A 280 -6.25 13.18 -23.48
C HIS A 280 -6.26 12.81 -22.00
N VAL A 281 -5.28 11.99 -21.63
CA VAL A 281 -4.93 11.70 -20.24
C VAL A 281 -3.57 12.30 -19.97
N VAL A 282 -3.46 13.01 -18.86
CA VAL A 282 -2.20 13.59 -18.39
C VAL A 282 -1.55 12.60 -17.45
N ASP A 283 -0.36 12.11 -17.80
CA ASP A 283 0.43 11.27 -16.91
C ASP A 283 1.21 12.10 -15.88
N ILE A 284 1.92 11.42 -14.99
CA ILE A 284 2.75 12.05 -13.94
C ILE A 284 4.01 12.75 -14.47
N ASP A 285 4.40 12.48 -15.71
CA ASP A 285 5.55 13.06 -16.40
C ASP A 285 5.11 14.25 -17.27
N HIS A 286 3.86 14.69 -17.09
CA HIS A 286 3.19 15.77 -17.82
C HIS A 286 3.00 15.47 -19.32
N GLN A 287 3.06 14.20 -19.73
CA GLN A 287 2.73 13.79 -21.08
C GLN A 287 1.22 13.79 -21.27
N ARG A 288 0.77 14.27 -22.43
CA ARG A 288 -0.63 14.28 -22.84
C ARG A 288 -0.86 13.19 -23.87
N ILE A 289 -1.48 12.10 -23.45
CA ILE A 289 -1.67 10.93 -24.30
C ILE A 289 -3.12 10.90 -24.80
N PRO A 290 -3.36 10.86 -26.12
CA PRO A 290 -4.71 10.83 -26.67
C PRO A 290 -5.52 9.64 -26.15
N ARG A 291 -6.76 9.88 -25.71
CA ARG A 291 -7.63 8.82 -25.16
C ARG A 291 -7.91 7.71 -26.17
N ALA A 292 -8.11 8.07 -27.44
CA ALA A 292 -8.31 7.08 -28.51
C ALA A 292 -7.14 6.10 -28.65
N LEU A 293 -5.92 6.56 -28.39
CA LEU A 293 -4.73 5.71 -28.42
C LEU A 293 -4.69 4.75 -27.22
N LEU A 294 -5.02 5.26 -26.02
CA LEU A 294 -5.12 4.44 -24.81
C LEU A 294 -6.22 3.38 -24.91
N HIS A 295 -7.39 3.72 -25.46
CA HIS A 295 -8.47 2.75 -25.68
C HIS A 295 -8.04 1.59 -26.59
N ARG A 296 -7.45 1.90 -27.76
CA ARG A 296 -6.95 0.86 -28.67
C ARG A 296 -5.87 -0.01 -28.02
N GLY A 297 -4.96 0.62 -27.28
CA GLY A 297 -3.93 -0.06 -26.52
C GLY A 297 -4.49 -0.99 -25.46
N PHE A 298 -5.45 -0.51 -24.68
CA PHE A 298 -6.13 -1.26 -23.65
C PHE A 298 -6.92 -2.45 -24.20
N GLU A 299 -7.70 -2.28 -25.26
CA GLU A 299 -8.41 -3.38 -25.93
C GLU A 299 -7.44 -4.50 -26.36
N ARG A 300 -6.30 -4.12 -26.93
CA ARG A 300 -5.24 -5.07 -27.33
C ARG A 300 -4.65 -5.81 -26.13
N LEU A 301 -4.39 -5.10 -25.03
CA LEU A 301 -3.88 -5.69 -23.78
C LEU A 301 -4.90 -6.65 -23.14
N GLN A 302 -6.17 -6.28 -23.13
CA GLN A 302 -7.25 -7.12 -22.61
C GLN A 302 -7.40 -8.43 -23.40
N VAL A 303 -7.33 -8.38 -24.74
CA VAL A 303 -7.35 -9.59 -25.59
C VAL A 303 -6.15 -10.49 -25.27
N ALA A 304 -4.99 -9.92 -24.95
CA ALA A 304 -3.80 -10.65 -24.55
C ALA A 304 -3.80 -11.11 -23.07
N GLY A 305 -4.84 -10.78 -22.30
CA GLY A 305 -4.94 -11.12 -20.88
C GLY A 305 -4.02 -10.32 -19.96
N VAL A 306 -3.50 -9.17 -20.42
CA VAL A 306 -2.73 -8.23 -19.59
C VAL A 306 -3.68 -7.30 -18.87
N ARG A 307 -3.56 -7.22 -17.54
CA ARG A 307 -4.36 -6.30 -16.73
C ARG A 307 -3.73 -4.92 -16.65
N VAL A 308 -4.56 -3.88 -16.70
CA VAL A 308 -4.14 -2.48 -16.52
C VAL A 308 -4.76 -1.93 -15.25
N VAL A 309 -3.92 -1.61 -14.28
CA VAL A 309 -4.34 -1.03 -13.00
C VAL A 309 -3.80 0.40 -12.91
N ALA A 310 -4.64 1.35 -12.54
CA ALA A 310 -4.27 2.76 -12.47
C ALA A 310 -4.16 3.27 -11.04
N GLU A 311 -3.23 4.19 -10.81
CA GLU A 311 -3.18 5.05 -9.62
C GLU A 311 -3.42 6.50 -10.04
N TRP A 312 -4.33 7.19 -9.34
CA TRP A 312 -4.62 8.60 -9.60
C TRP A 312 -3.85 9.52 -8.66
N TRP A 313 -3.01 10.38 -9.22
CA TRP A 313 -2.19 11.36 -8.50
C TRP A 313 -2.88 12.74 -8.50
N VAL A 314 -3.39 13.13 -7.35
CA VAL A 314 -4.21 14.33 -7.13
C VAL A 314 -3.37 15.49 -6.60
N GLY A 315 -3.65 16.71 -7.05
CA GLY A 315 -2.91 17.92 -6.65
C GLY A 315 -1.68 18.18 -7.53
N ALA A 316 -1.64 17.61 -8.73
CA ALA A 316 -0.59 17.91 -9.70
C ALA A 316 -0.64 19.40 -10.11
N PRO A 317 0.50 20.06 -10.38
CA PRO A 317 0.54 21.49 -10.67
C PRO A 317 -0.38 21.90 -11.83
N GLY A 318 -1.22 22.91 -11.59
CA GLY A 318 -2.19 23.44 -12.56
C GLY A 318 -3.48 22.62 -12.67
N MET A 319 -3.68 21.61 -11.80
CA MET A 319 -4.91 20.83 -11.72
C MET A 319 -5.74 21.31 -10.52
N ASP A 320 -6.86 21.95 -10.82
CA ASP A 320 -7.79 22.48 -9.82
C ASP A 320 -8.94 21.49 -9.52
N ALA A 321 -9.91 21.92 -8.72
CA ALA A 321 -11.09 21.12 -8.39
C ALA A 321 -11.96 20.80 -9.62
N SER A 322 -12.00 21.66 -10.64
CA SER A 322 -12.79 21.41 -11.86
C SER A 322 -12.19 20.28 -12.69
N VAL A 323 -10.86 20.24 -12.82
CA VAL A 323 -10.15 19.13 -13.47
C VAL A 323 -10.34 17.82 -12.70
N LEU A 324 -10.32 17.90 -11.37
CA LEU A 324 -10.59 16.76 -10.50
C LEU A 324 -11.98 16.18 -10.73
N ASP A 325 -13.01 17.02 -10.73
CA ASP A 325 -14.39 16.60 -10.94
C ASP A 325 -14.60 16.00 -12.34
N SER A 326 -13.98 16.59 -13.36
CA SER A 326 -13.99 16.08 -14.73
C SER A 326 -13.31 14.71 -14.82
N THR A 327 -12.19 14.54 -14.13
CA THR A 327 -11.46 13.26 -14.08
C THR A 327 -12.28 12.20 -13.34
N ALA A 328 -12.89 12.56 -12.21
CA ALA A 328 -13.78 11.68 -11.48
C ALA A 328 -14.95 11.23 -12.37
N ALA A 329 -15.62 12.17 -13.06
CA ALA A 329 -16.70 11.89 -14.00
C ALA A 329 -16.28 10.94 -15.13
N ALA A 330 -15.10 11.15 -15.71
CA ALA A 330 -14.55 10.28 -16.77
C ALA A 330 -14.26 8.85 -16.28
N LEU A 331 -13.87 8.67 -15.02
CA LEU A 331 -13.67 7.35 -14.41
C LEU A 331 -14.99 6.61 -14.13
N GLU A 332 -16.11 7.32 -14.01
CA GLU A 332 -17.43 6.71 -13.79
C GLU A 332 -18.11 6.35 -15.11
N ASP A 333 -17.72 7.00 -16.21
CA ASP A 333 -18.17 6.64 -17.54
C ASP A 333 -17.44 5.37 -18.01
N GLU A 334 -18.16 4.26 -17.97
CA GLU A 334 -17.61 2.95 -18.31
C GLU A 334 -17.26 2.83 -19.80
N THR A 335 -17.89 3.62 -20.67
CA THR A 335 -17.54 3.67 -22.10
C THR A 335 -16.21 4.39 -22.34
N SER A 336 -15.77 5.14 -21.33
CA SER A 336 -14.55 5.93 -21.31
C SER A 336 -13.38 5.24 -20.59
N SER A 337 -13.55 4.01 -20.09
CA SER A 337 -12.50 3.32 -19.34
C SER A 337 -11.43 2.69 -20.25
N PHE A 338 -10.17 2.93 -19.90
CA PHE A 338 -8.97 2.28 -20.46
C PHE A 338 -8.13 1.64 -19.34
N PHE A 339 -8.77 1.34 -18.20
CA PHE A 339 -8.21 0.65 -17.06
C PHE A 339 -9.14 -0.48 -16.62
N ASP A 340 -8.59 -1.61 -16.16
CA ASP A 340 -9.37 -2.65 -15.53
C ASP A 340 -9.76 -2.23 -14.11
N ALA A 341 -8.85 -1.58 -13.38
CA ALA A 341 -9.04 -1.18 -11.98
C ALA A 341 -8.39 0.16 -11.66
N LEU A 342 -9.00 0.89 -10.71
CA LEU A 342 -8.35 2.01 -10.02
C LEU A 342 -7.88 1.53 -8.64
N ALA A 343 -6.57 1.49 -8.43
CA ALA A 343 -5.98 1.08 -7.16
C ALA A 343 -6.21 2.11 -6.04
N GLY A 344 -6.27 3.40 -6.36
CA GLY A 344 -6.50 4.44 -5.36
C GLY A 344 -6.15 5.84 -5.84
N VAL A 345 -6.29 6.79 -4.92
CA VAL A 345 -5.88 8.19 -5.06
C VAL A 345 -4.70 8.48 -4.15
N ARG A 346 -3.78 9.34 -4.59
CA ARG A 346 -2.61 9.74 -3.80
C ARG A 346 -2.25 11.20 -4.02
N PRO A 347 -1.61 11.85 -3.04
CA PRO A 347 -1.07 13.18 -3.24
C PRO A 347 0.01 13.14 -4.31
N PHE A 348 -0.05 14.09 -5.24
CA PHE A 348 0.99 14.29 -6.22
C PHE A 348 2.28 14.72 -5.53
N HIS A 349 3.39 14.09 -5.91
CA HIS A 349 4.71 14.48 -5.46
C HIS A 349 5.73 14.25 -6.57
N LEU A 350 6.46 15.30 -6.94
CA LEU A 350 7.57 15.15 -7.87
C LEU A 350 8.79 14.69 -7.09
N SER A 351 9.07 13.38 -7.14
CA SER A 351 10.17 12.80 -6.36
C SER A 351 11.53 13.36 -6.77
N VAL A 352 12.44 13.54 -5.81
CA VAL A 352 13.83 13.99 -6.07
C VAL A 352 14.53 13.07 -7.08
N GLU A 353 14.28 11.78 -6.97
CA GLU A 353 14.79 10.75 -7.86
C GLU A 353 14.36 10.97 -9.33
N ARG A 354 13.10 11.36 -9.54
CA ARG A 354 12.56 11.67 -10.87
C ARG A 354 13.12 12.98 -11.43
N LEU A 355 13.28 14.00 -10.59
CA LEU A 355 13.93 15.26 -10.96
C LEU A 355 15.34 15.05 -11.49
N ALA A 356 16.13 14.22 -10.80
CA ALA A 356 17.50 13.92 -11.19
C ALA A 356 17.60 13.21 -12.56
N ARG A 357 16.55 12.47 -12.95
CA ARG A 357 16.52 11.74 -14.22
C ARG A 357 16.07 12.56 -15.41
N ASN A 358 15.08 13.43 -15.21
CA ASN A 358 14.44 14.12 -16.33
C ASN A 358 14.14 15.57 -15.96
N SER A 359 15.11 16.44 -16.23
CA SER A 359 14.98 17.89 -16.00
C SER A 359 13.93 18.54 -16.91
N GLU A 360 13.53 17.90 -18.01
CA GLU A 360 12.47 18.39 -18.90
C GLU A 360 11.07 18.13 -18.34
N VAL A 361 10.85 17.01 -17.65
CA VAL A 361 9.59 16.71 -16.93
C VAL A 361 9.25 17.82 -15.94
N VAL A 362 10.28 18.40 -15.32
CA VAL A 362 10.13 19.53 -14.41
C VAL A 362 9.52 20.74 -15.12
N ARG A 363 10.02 21.08 -16.32
CA ARG A 363 9.54 22.23 -17.10
C ARG A 363 8.08 22.10 -17.47
N GLY A 364 7.60 20.87 -17.71
CA GLY A 364 6.19 20.60 -18.00
C GLY A 364 5.27 20.96 -16.84
N TRP A 365 5.68 20.62 -15.62
CA TRP A 365 4.88 20.87 -14.42
C TRP A 365 4.97 22.30 -13.90
N GLY A 366 6.15 22.92 -13.92
CA GLY A 366 6.37 24.29 -13.44
C GLY A 366 7.77 24.51 -12.87
N VAL A 367 7.96 25.57 -12.11
CA VAL A 367 9.24 25.85 -11.43
C VAL A 367 9.24 25.13 -10.08
N PRO A 368 10.24 24.29 -9.78
CA PRO A 368 10.38 23.71 -8.45
C PRO A 368 10.58 24.81 -7.41
N GLY A 369 9.81 24.74 -6.33
CA GLY A 369 10.01 25.58 -5.16
C GLY A 369 11.25 25.16 -4.37
N THR A 370 11.69 26.02 -3.45
CA THR A 370 12.78 25.69 -2.52
C THR A 370 12.25 24.70 -1.47
N PRO A 371 12.82 23.49 -1.36
CA PRO A 371 12.41 22.57 -0.30
C PRO A 371 12.80 23.14 1.07
N PRO A 372 12.09 22.77 2.15
CA PRO A 372 12.50 23.13 3.51
C PRO A 372 13.94 22.67 3.78
N VAL A 373 14.77 23.59 4.28
CA VAL A 373 16.23 23.37 4.49
C VAL A 373 16.51 22.25 5.50
N ASP A 374 15.54 21.98 6.37
CA ASP A 374 15.58 21.00 7.45
C ASP A 374 15.10 19.60 7.04
N ARG A 375 14.85 19.34 5.74
CA ARG A 375 14.50 18.03 5.18
C ARG A 375 15.61 17.48 4.29
N ASP A 376 16.67 16.99 4.92
CA ASP A 376 17.85 16.42 4.25
C ASP A 376 17.59 15.04 3.62
N LEU A 377 16.50 14.38 4.01
CA LEU A 377 16.01 13.11 3.45
C LEU A 377 14.71 13.29 2.67
N ARG A 378 14.52 14.46 2.06
CA ARG A 378 13.27 14.82 1.35
C ARG A 378 12.89 13.84 0.23
N ARG A 379 11.62 13.43 0.19
CA ARG A 379 11.11 12.52 -0.87
C ARG A 379 10.83 13.27 -2.17
N SER A 380 10.41 14.52 -2.07
CA SER A 380 9.89 15.30 -3.19
C SER A 380 10.21 16.78 -3.08
N VAL A 381 10.04 17.49 -4.19
CA VAL A 381 10.18 18.95 -4.25
C VAL A 381 8.80 19.58 -4.52
N PRO A 382 8.42 20.63 -3.78
CA PRO A 382 7.19 21.35 -4.06
C PRO A 382 7.26 22.02 -5.45
N ILE A 383 6.12 22.16 -6.10
CA ILE A 383 6.01 22.90 -7.36
C ILE A 383 4.85 23.86 -7.22
N GLU A 384 5.11 25.13 -7.46
CA GLU A 384 4.08 26.16 -7.38
C GLU A 384 3.57 26.47 -8.78
N ARG A 385 2.24 26.37 -8.96
CA ARG A 385 1.56 26.75 -10.20
C ARG A 385 0.16 27.26 -9.89
N PRO A 386 -0.29 28.37 -10.49
CA PRO A 386 -1.68 28.81 -10.39
C PRO A 386 -2.66 27.70 -10.80
N GLY A 387 -3.81 27.63 -10.13
CA GLY A 387 -4.80 26.58 -10.38
C GLY A 387 -4.43 25.21 -9.81
N THR A 388 -3.49 25.14 -8.85
CA THR A 388 -3.20 23.89 -8.12
C THR A 388 -4.02 23.86 -6.83
N ILE A 389 -4.60 22.70 -6.50
CA ILE A 389 -5.21 22.47 -5.18
C ILE A 389 -4.15 22.72 -4.09
N SER A 390 -4.47 23.57 -3.11
CA SER A 390 -3.52 23.90 -2.05
C SER A 390 -3.21 22.69 -1.15
N ALA A 391 -2.01 22.65 -0.58
CA ALA A 391 -1.61 21.58 0.34
C ALA A 391 -2.56 21.43 1.55
N ALA A 392 -3.14 22.55 2.02
CA ALA A 392 -4.11 22.56 3.12
C ALA A 392 -5.43 21.88 2.74
N GLN A 393 -5.87 22.00 1.49
CA GLN A 393 -7.11 21.40 0.97
C GLN A 393 -6.90 19.96 0.49
N LEU A 394 -5.69 19.61 0.06
CA LEU A 394 -5.42 18.34 -0.62
C LEU A 394 -5.81 17.10 0.21
N GLN A 395 -5.59 17.13 1.53
CA GLN A 395 -5.94 15.99 2.39
C GLN A 395 -7.45 15.77 2.49
N GLU A 396 -8.23 16.85 2.58
CA GLU A 396 -9.69 16.77 2.59
C GLU A 396 -10.22 16.24 1.25
N VAL A 397 -9.67 16.76 0.14
CA VAL A 397 -9.98 16.29 -1.22
C VAL A 397 -9.69 14.80 -1.38
N LEU A 398 -8.50 14.35 -0.99
CA LEU A 398 -8.11 12.94 -1.07
C LEU A 398 -9.04 12.05 -0.25
N THR A 399 -9.39 12.47 0.97
CA THR A 399 -10.30 11.73 1.84
C THR A 399 -11.69 11.60 1.22
N SER A 400 -12.22 12.69 0.69
CA SER A 400 -13.53 12.73 0.01
C SER A 400 -13.55 11.81 -1.22
N LEU A 401 -12.53 11.89 -2.08
CA LEU A 401 -12.39 11.04 -3.26
C LEU A 401 -12.25 9.56 -2.89
N ALA A 402 -11.40 9.23 -1.92
CA ALA A 402 -11.21 7.85 -1.48
C ALA A 402 -12.52 7.26 -0.95
N GLY A 403 -13.33 8.02 -0.22
CA GLY A 403 -14.66 7.60 0.23
C GLY A 403 -15.61 7.33 -0.93
N ARG A 404 -15.71 8.27 -1.89
CA ARG A 404 -16.55 8.13 -3.10
C ARG A 404 -16.14 6.92 -3.93
N LEU A 405 -14.84 6.73 -4.18
CA LEU A 405 -14.32 5.65 -5.00
C LEU A 405 -14.45 4.28 -4.30
N SER A 406 -14.14 4.22 -3.01
CA SER A 406 -14.27 2.98 -2.22
C SER A 406 -15.69 2.48 -2.18
N SER A 407 -16.70 3.37 -2.19
CA SER A 407 -18.11 2.95 -2.20
C SER A 407 -18.52 2.16 -3.45
N ARG A 408 -17.73 2.24 -4.53
CA ARG A 408 -18.02 1.60 -5.83
C ARG A 408 -17.22 0.33 -6.06
N ALA A 409 -15.92 0.39 -5.81
CA ALA A 409 -15.01 -0.71 -6.03
C ALA A 409 -13.97 -0.73 -4.91
N PRO A 410 -13.46 -1.91 -4.53
CA PRO A 410 -12.41 -2.00 -3.53
C PRO A 410 -11.13 -1.34 -4.03
N LEU A 411 -10.73 -0.24 -3.37
CA LEU A 411 -9.40 0.34 -3.51
C LEU A 411 -8.35 -0.58 -2.89
N SER A 412 -7.11 -0.47 -3.35
CA SER A 412 -5.98 -1.19 -2.79
C SER A 412 -5.82 -0.88 -1.28
N PRO A 413 -5.59 -1.88 -0.41
CA PRO A 413 -5.32 -1.68 1.02
C PRO A 413 -4.02 -0.94 1.33
N GLY A 414 -3.14 -0.81 0.33
CA GLY A 414 -1.87 -0.10 0.42
C GLY A 414 -1.07 -0.28 -0.86
N ARG A 415 0.08 0.39 -0.97
CA ARG A 415 0.98 0.30 -2.13
C ARG A 415 1.93 -0.89 -2.01
N VAL A 416 1.34 -2.07 -1.98
CA VAL A 416 2.03 -3.37 -1.98
C VAL A 416 1.71 -4.14 -3.26
N ALA A 417 2.72 -4.75 -3.86
CA ALA A 417 2.65 -5.46 -5.14
C ALA A 417 1.53 -6.51 -5.18
N GLY A 418 1.39 -7.28 -4.09
CA GLY A 418 0.35 -8.29 -3.94
C GLY A 418 -1.07 -7.72 -4.02
N ALA A 419 -1.28 -6.49 -3.56
CA ALA A 419 -2.58 -5.84 -3.68
C ALA A 419 -2.91 -5.49 -5.14
N PHE A 420 -1.96 -4.92 -5.89
CA PHE A 420 -2.17 -4.64 -7.32
C PHE A 420 -2.49 -5.92 -8.12
N LEU A 421 -1.88 -7.05 -7.76
CA LEU A 421 -2.19 -8.32 -8.38
C LEU A 421 -3.55 -8.89 -7.97
N ALA A 422 -4.02 -8.60 -6.75
CA ALA A 422 -5.28 -9.07 -6.22
C ALA A 422 -6.48 -8.19 -6.59
N LEU A 423 -6.26 -7.00 -7.14
CA LEU A 423 -7.33 -6.15 -7.66
C LEU A 423 -7.99 -6.83 -8.86
N HIS A 424 -9.28 -7.04 -8.74
CA HIS A 424 -10.14 -7.48 -9.80
C HIS A 424 -11.28 -6.47 -9.91
N SER A 425 -11.47 -5.88 -11.07
CA SER A 425 -12.71 -5.19 -11.37
C SER A 425 -13.20 -5.58 -12.74
N ARG A 426 -14.21 -6.44 -12.76
CA ARG A 426 -15.31 -6.28 -13.69
C ARG A 426 -16.55 -6.08 -12.84
N TRP A 427 -17.14 -4.92 -13.00
CA TRP A 427 -18.36 -4.48 -12.34
C TRP A 427 -19.42 -5.53 -12.66
N GLU A 428 -19.77 -6.40 -11.71
CA GLU A 428 -20.77 -7.44 -11.97
C GLU A 428 -22.16 -6.81 -12.13
N ARG A 429 -22.49 -6.32 -13.33
CA ARG A 429 -23.79 -5.69 -13.63
C ARG A 429 -24.89 -6.68 -13.98
N GLY A 430 -25.83 -6.82 -13.06
CA GLY A 430 -27.02 -7.68 -13.13
C GLY A 430 -27.82 -7.52 -11.85
N PRO A 431 -29.12 -7.87 -11.82
CA PRO A 431 -29.94 -7.74 -10.62
C PRO A 431 -29.40 -8.66 -9.52
N ALA A 432 -28.71 -8.08 -8.55
CA ALA A 432 -28.19 -8.79 -7.41
C ALA A 432 -29.33 -9.01 -6.41
N THR A 433 -29.81 -10.25 -6.34
CA THR A 433 -30.97 -10.67 -5.52
C THR A 433 -30.56 -11.23 -4.16
N HIS A 434 -29.27 -11.52 -3.97
CA HIS A 434 -28.71 -12.08 -2.75
C HIS A 434 -27.88 -11.03 -2.01
N LEU A 435 -27.76 -11.24 -0.71
CA LEU A 435 -26.96 -10.45 0.20
C LEU A 435 -25.98 -11.36 0.93
N ARG A 436 -24.79 -10.84 1.18
CA ARG A 436 -23.85 -11.41 2.16
C ARG A 436 -23.16 -10.28 2.91
N LEU A 437 -22.50 -10.63 4.00
CA LEU A 437 -21.56 -9.76 4.69
C LEU A 437 -20.47 -9.34 3.71
N ASP A 438 -20.20 -8.03 3.64
CA ASP A 438 -19.17 -7.48 2.76
C ASP A 438 -17.83 -8.17 3.04
N SER A 439 -17.08 -8.47 1.97
CA SER A 439 -15.81 -9.20 2.05
C SER A 439 -14.78 -8.53 2.99
N ASP A 440 -14.89 -7.21 3.20
CA ASP A 440 -14.05 -6.40 4.08
C ASP A 440 -14.69 -6.05 5.43
N CYS A 441 -15.87 -6.60 5.71
CA CYS A 441 -16.62 -6.33 6.94
C CYS A 441 -16.62 -7.53 7.90
N ALA A 442 -16.33 -7.29 9.17
CA ALA A 442 -16.56 -8.26 10.24
C ALA A 442 -17.54 -7.70 11.27
N VAL A 443 -18.31 -8.60 11.89
CA VAL A 443 -19.22 -8.27 12.99
C VAL A 443 -18.67 -8.91 14.26
N VAL A 444 -18.30 -8.08 15.22
CA VAL A 444 -17.57 -8.50 16.42
C VAL A 444 -18.25 -7.98 17.68
N ARG A 445 -17.99 -8.66 18.80
CA ARG A 445 -18.47 -8.26 20.12
C ARG A 445 -17.30 -7.70 20.92
N LEU A 446 -17.51 -6.56 21.57
CA LEU A 446 -16.56 -5.96 22.51
C LEU A 446 -17.10 -6.07 23.95
N PRO A 447 -16.21 -6.14 24.96
CA PRO A 447 -16.62 -6.18 26.37
C PRO A 447 -17.18 -4.85 26.88
N ALA A 448 -16.90 -3.76 26.18
CA ALA A 448 -17.35 -2.40 26.49
C ALA A 448 -17.72 -1.65 25.20
N SER A 449 -18.38 -0.51 25.33
CA SER A 449 -18.64 0.38 24.19
C SER A 449 -17.36 1.08 23.73
N LEU A 450 -17.34 1.59 22.50
CA LEU A 450 -16.22 2.37 21.96
C LEU A 450 -15.94 3.67 22.72
N GLU A 451 -16.85 4.11 23.59
CA GLU A 451 -16.65 5.25 24.50
C GLU A 451 -16.17 4.82 25.89
N GLY A 452 -15.88 3.52 26.10
CA GLY A 452 -15.42 2.97 27.37
C GLY A 452 -16.53 2.59 28.36
N GLY A 453 -17.80 2.63 27.95
CA GLY A 453 -18.91 2.21 28.80
C GLY A 453 -18.90 0.70 29.02
N SER A 454 -19.12 0.23 30.25
CA SER A 454 -18.96 -1.18 30.65
C SER A 454 -19.94 -2.18 30.02
N THR A 455 -20.88 -1.73 29.19
CA THR A 455 -21.87 -2.59 28.55
C THR A 455 -21.28 -3.28 27.30
N PRO A 456 -21.25 -4.62 27.25
CA PRO A 456 -20.82 -5.33 26.06
C PRO A 456 -21.66 -4.94 24.85
N SER A 457 -21.00 -4.64 23.74
CA SER A 457 -21.64 -4.07 22.55
C SER A 457 -21.17 -4.77 21.29
N TRP A 458 -22.07 -4.93 20.31
CA TRP A 458 -21.74 -5.48 19.01
C TRP A 458 -21.44 -4.37 18.02
N TYR A 459 -20.45 -4.61 17.15
CA TYR A 459 -20.04 -3.68 16.12
C TYR A 459 -19.84 -4.42 14.80
N ALA A 460 -20.36 -3.84 13.72
CA ALA A 460 -19.93 -4.18 12.37
C ALA A 460 -18.90 -3.15 11.92
N ALA A 461 -17.75 -3.61 11.43
CA ALA A 461 -16.70 -2.72 10.97
C ALA A 461 -16.16 -3.18 9.62
N ASN A 462 -16.12 -2.26 8.66
CA ASN A 462 -15.59 -2.49 7.33
C ASN A 462 -14.21 -1.82 7.21
N LEU A 463 -13.15 -2.62 7.07
CA LEU A 463 -11.78 -2.10 7.03
C LEU A 463 -11.45 -1.33 5.74
N ARG A 464 -12.20 -1.55 4.65
CA ARG A 464 -12.01 -0.82 3.39
C ARG A 464 -12.52 0.62 3.51
N THR A 465 -13.67 0.82 4.13
CA THR A 465 -14.33 2.13 4.21
C THR A 465 -14.08 2.86 5.53
N GLY A 466 -13.57 2.16 6.55
CA GLY A 466 -13.45 2.67 7.92
C GLY A 466 -14.79 2.81 8.64
N VAL A 467 -15.91 2.39 8.03
CA VAL A 467 -17.22 2.46 8.65
C VAL A 467 -17.29 1.52 9.84
N VAL A 468 -17.76 2.05 10.98
CA VAL A 468 -18.07 1.29 12.19
C VAL A 468 -19.52 1.57 12.59
N LEU A 469 -20.30 0.51 12.80
CA LEU A 469 -21.71 0.58 13.14
C LEU A 469 -21.99 -0.25 14.38
N ALA A 470 -22.60 0.36 15.41
CA ALA A 470 -23.15 -0.39 16.54
C ALA A 470 -24.34 -1.24 16.06
N MET A 471 -24.34 -2.52 16.44
CA MET A 471 -25.30 -3.51 15.96
C MET A 471 -26.24 -3.95 17.08
N ASP A 472 -27.50 -4.24 16.72
CA ASP A 472 -28.44 -4.87 17.63
C ASP A 472 -27.94 -6.27 18.02
N ALA A 473 -27.99 -6.59 19.31
CA ALA A 473 -27.44 -7.81 19.87
C ALA A 473 -28.12 -9.10 19.38
N ARG A 474 -29.35 -9.02 18.84
CA ARG A 474 -30.07 -10.16 18.26
C ARG A 474 -29.69 -10.38 16.80
N MET A 475 -29.41 -9.30 16.07
CA MET A 475 -29.07 -9.34 14.65
C MET A 475 -27.58 -9.64 14.40
N ALA A 476 -26.69 -9.13 15.26
CA ALA A 476 -25.25 -9.21 15.06
C ALA A 476 -24.70 -10.66 14.93
N PRO A 477 -25.12 -11.64 15.77
CA PRO A 477 -24.62 -13.02 15.65
C PRO A 477 -25.06 -13.74 14.38
N GLU A 478 -26.24 -13.39 13.85
CA GLU A 478 -26.71 -13.93 12.56
C GLU A 478 -25.88 -13.37 11.42
N LEU A 479 -25.73 -12.03 11.36
CA LEU A 479 -24.98 -11.36 10.30
C LEU A 479 -23.49 -11.74 10.29
N SER A 480 -22.88 -12.00 11.46
CA SER A 480 -21.47 -12.39 11.54
C SER A 480 -21.17 -13.71 10.82
N ARG A 481 -22.19 -14.57 10.63
CA ARG A 481 -22.09 -15.86 9.96
C ARG A 481 -22.46 -15.82 8.48
N ARG A 482 -22.96 -14.70 7.95
CA ARG A 482 -23.45 -14.58 6.56
C ARG A 482 -22.33 -14.28 5.58
N THR A 483 -21.33 -15.16 5.47
CA THR A 483 -20.27 -15.04 4.46
C THR A 483 -20.70 -15.53 3.08
N GLU A 484 -21.70 -16.40 3.02
CA GLU A 484 -22.27 -16.90 1.77
C GLU A 484 -23.47 -16.04 1.31
N PRO A 485 -23.68 -15.88 -0.01
CA PRO A 485 -24.87 -15.24 -0.57
C PRO A 485 -26.18 -15.90 -0.09
N ALA A 486 -27.11 -15.10 0.41
CA ALA A 486 -28.44 -15.57 0.79
C ALA A 486 -29.53 -14.55 0.44
N PRO A 487 -30.80 -14.96 0.23
CA PRO A 487 -31.90 -14.04 -0.03
C PRO A 487 -32.14 -13.06 1.13
N LEU A 488 -32.65 -11.86 0.81
CA LEU A 488 -32.95 -10.80 1.80
C LEU A 488 -33.78 -11.30 2.99
N ALA A 489 -34.80 -12.13 2.74
CA ALA A 489 -35.67 -12.66 3.77
C ALA A 489 -34.94 -13.56 4.78
N GLU A 490 -33.88 -14.22 4.35
CA GLU A 490 -33.05 -15.08 5.18
C GLU A 490 -32.03 -14.25 5.97
N VAL A 491 -31.31 -13.35 5.30
CA VAL A 491 -30.28 -12.50 5.91
C VAL A 491 -30.86 -11.61 7.01
N LEU A 492 -32.07 -11.08 6.81
CA LEU A 492 -32.76 -10.20 7.75
C LEU A 492 -34.04 -10.85 8.32
N SER A 493 -34.01 -12.15 8.58
CA SER A 493 -35.15 -12.93 9.10
C SER A 493 -35.76 -12.32 10.37
N MET A 494 -34.91 -11.80 11.26
CA MET A 494 -35.28 -11.15 12.52
C MET A 494 -35.86 -9.73 12.38
N VAL A 495 -35.73 -9.11 11.21
CA VAL A 495 -36.28 -7.79 10.92
C VAL A 495 -37.70 -7.95 10.39
N PRO A 496 -38.70 -7.17 10.88
CA PRO A 496 -40.05 -7.20 10.32
C PRO A 496 -40.04 -6.95 8.82
N GLU A 497 -40.83 -7.72 8.07
CA GLU A 497 -40.85 -7.72 6.59
C GLU A 497 -40.95 -6.30 6.01
N ALA A 498 -41.87 -5.49 6.54
CA ALA A 498 -42.10 -4.09 6.13
C ALA A 498 -40.86 -3.17 6.28
N ARG A 499 -39.83 -3.58 7.04
CA ARG A 499 -38.60 -2.80 7.27
C ARG A 499 -37.36 -3.42 6.61
N ARG A 500 -37.43 -4.64 6.08
CA ARG A 500 -36.25 -5.37 5.56
C ARG A 500 -35.57 -4.62 4.43
N ALA A 501 -36.32 -4.08 3.47
CA ALA A 501 -35.76 -3.34 2.33
C ALA A 501 -34.94 -2.11 2.78
N LYS A 502 -35.50 -1.30 3.70
CA LYS A 502 -34.82 -0.12 4.25
C LYS A 502 -33.55 -0.49 5.03
N TRP A 503 -33.61 -1.55 5.84
CA TRP A 503 -32.43 -2.04 6.57
C TRP A 503 -31.34 -2.54 5.63
N ALA A 504 -31.71 -3.32 4.62
CA ALA A 504 -30.76 -3.79 3.61
C ALA A 504 -30.10 -2.63 2.88
N GLU A 505 -30.87 -1.63 2.45
CA GLU A 505 -30.32 -0.43 1.82
C GLU A 505 -29.35 0.32 2.74
N THR A 506 -29.69 0.44 4.03
CA THR A 506 -28.82 1.08 5.03
C THR A 506 -27.54 0.31 5.25
N LEU A 507 -27.60 -1.02 5.36
CA LEU A 507 -26.42 -1.86 5.57
C LEU A 507 -25.54 -1.92 4.32
N VAL A 508 -26.14 -1.93 3.13
CA VAL A 508 -25.38 -1.89 1.86
C VAL A 508 -24.73 -0.53 1.63
N SER A 509 -25.44 0.58 1.87
CA SER A 509 -24.84 1.92 1.73
C SER A 509 -23.68 2.16 2.70
N LYS A 510 -23.70 1.48 3.86
CA LYS A 510 -22.62 1.47 4.84
C LYS A 510 -21.55 0.41 4.59
N SER A 511 -21.60 -0.33 3.48
CA SER A 511 -20.67 -1.43 3.18
C SER A 511 -20.59 -2.50 4.28
N ILE A 512 -21.69 -2.73 5.00
CA ILE A 512 -21.79 -3.85 5.95
C ILE A 512 -22.23 -5.11 5.21
N LEU A 513 -23.20 -4.96 4.31
CA LEU A 513 -23.61 -6.02 3.39
C LEU A 513 -23.23 -5.63 1.97
N GLU A 514 -22.98 -6.63 1.12
CA GLU A 514 -22.85 -6.45 -0.32
C GLU A 514 -23.93 -7.24 -1.05
N ARG A 515 -24.33 -6.75 -2.23
CA ARG A 515 -25.28 -7.44 -3.09
C ARG A 515 -24.53 -8.35 -4.06
N THR A 516 -24.96 -9.59 -4.17
CA THR A 516 -24.34 -10.61 -5.02
C THR A 516 -25.35 -11.30 -5.92
N ARG A 517 -24.86 -11.94 -6.98
CA ARG A 517 -25.61 -12.96 -7.72
C ARG A 517 -25.44 -14.27 -6.97
N GLY A 518 -26.56 -14.93 -6.66
CA GLY A 518 -26.57 -16.19 -5.93
C GLY A 518 -25.93 -17.35 -6.68
#